data_AF-A0A6A3S0G4-F1
#
_entry.id   AF-A0A6A3S0G4-F1
#
_cell.length_a   1.000
_cell.length_b   1.000
_cell.length_c   1.000
_cell.angle_alpha   90.00
_cell.angle_beta   90.00
_cell.angle_gamma   90.00
#
_symmetry.space_group_name_H-M   'P 1'
#
loop_
_entity.id
_entity.type
_entity.pdbx_description
1 polymer ?
#
loop_
_entity_poly.entity_id
_entity_poly.type
_entity_poly.pdbx_seq_one_letter_code
_entity_poly.pdbx_strand_id
1 'polypeptide(L)'
;MPVMGLVFGLVYVGTDYTSYQGINAGVGMVFITSYFTGVVSFNSALPITSEDRPAFYRERDAQMYSAFWYFVGSTVVEIPYVFGSMLLYTIIFYWLVGFTGFGTAVLYWINTSLMVLLQTYMGQLLIYALSSIDVAALVGVMVYSITILFYGFNPPASDIPAGYQWLYTITPQRYSISVLVSLVFSDCDELPTYDTGKSLGCQPLTNPPTTFDHATIKEYVEATFEYKHDEIWRNFGIVLLFIVVLRLMALFCLRFINHQRK
;
A
#
# COMPACT_ATOMS: atom_id res chain seq x y z
N MET A 1 -13.37 -4.90 2.02
CA MET A 1 -12.09 -4.95 2.75
C MET A 1 -12.02 -6.11 3.76
N PRO A 2 -12.93 -6.27 4.75
CA PRO A 2 -12.81 -7.34 5.76
C PRO A 2 -12.85 -8.76 5.17
N VAL A 3 -13.64 -8.99 4.11
CA VAL A 3 -13.69 -10.28 3.41
C VAL A 3 -12.31 -10.68 2.84
N MET A 4 -11.54 -9.72 2.30
CA MET A 4 -10.19 -10.00 1.82
C MET A 4 -9.24 -10.34 2.98
N GLY A 5 -9.43 -9.70 4.13
CA GLY A 5 -8.69 -10.04 5.36
C GLY A 5 -8.94 -11.47 5.81
N LEU A 6 -10.19 -11.94 5.75
CA LEU A 6 -10.54 -13.34 6.04
C LEU A 6 -9.94 -14.30 5.02
N VAL A 7 -10.13 -14.04 3.72
CA VAL A 7 -9.66 -14.94 2.66
C VAL A 7 -8.15 -15.10 2.71
N PHE A 8 -7.39 -14.01 2.72
CA PHE A 8 -5.94 -14.09 2.79
C PHE A 8 -5.45 -14.57 4.14
N GLY A 9 -6.08 -14.15 5.24
CA GLY A 9 -5.69 -14.61 6.56
C GLY A 9 -5.84 -16.13 6.70
N LEU A 10 -6.92 -16.73 6.19
CA LEU A 10 -7.14 -18.18 6.18
C LEU A 10 -6.10 -18.96 5.35
N VAL A 11 -5.66 -18.39 4.23
CA VAL A 11 -4.66 -19.03 3.35
C VAL A 11 -3.30 -19.17 4.04
N TYR A 12 -2.96 -18.23 4.92
CA TYR A 12 -1.64 -18.16 5.55
C TYR A 12 -1.62 -18.51 7.04
N VAL A 13 -2.70 -19.07 7.58
CA VAL A 13 -2.75 -19.55 8.97
C VAL A 13 -1.68 -20.63 9.20
N GLY A 14 -0.88 -20.47 10.26
CA GLY A 14 0.09 -21.47 10.67
C GLY A 14 1.37 -21.49 9.84
N THR A 15 1.68 -20.42 9.09
CA THR A 15 2.95 -20.29 8.38
C THR A 15 4.09 -20.10 9.37
N ASP A 16 5.13 -20.93 9.29
CA ASP A 16 6.37 -20.75 10.04
C ASP A 16 7.33 -19.83 9.27
N TYR A 17 7.54 -18.62 9.80
CA TYR A 17 8.35 -17.58 9.16
C TYR A 17 9.86 -17.75 9.36
N THR A 18 10.32 -18.72 10.15
CA THR A 18 11.76 -18.91 10.45
C THR A 18 12.55 -19.57 9.32
N SER A 19 11.88 -20.30 8.45
CA SER A 19 12.50 -20.96 7.30
C SER A 19 12.67 -19.99 6.13
N TYR A 20 13.68 -20.21 5.28
CA TYR A 20 13.88 -19.43 4.04
C TYR A 20 12.62 -19.38 3.15
N GLN A 21 11.90 -20.51 3.02
CA GLN A 21 10.64 -20.54 2.27
C GLN A 21 9.53 -19.77 3.00
N GLY A 22 9.48 -19.90 4.33
CA GLY A 22 8.51 -19.23 5.18
C GLY A 22 8.61 -17.72 5.17
N ILE A 23 9.82 -17.15 5.28
CA ILE A 23 10.00 -15.70 5.22
C ILE A 23 9.65 -15.14 3.84
N ASN A 24 10.04 -15.81 2.76
CA ASN A 24 9.66 -15.40 1.41
C ASN A 24 8.14 -15.48 1.19
N ALA A 25 7.48 -16.49 1.77
CA ALA A 25 6.01 -16.57 1.79
C ALA A 25 5.38 -15.45 2.64
N GLY A 26 5.97 -15.09 3.78
CA GLY A 26 5.51 -14.00 4.63
C GLY A 26 5.61 -12.62 3.97
N VAL A 27 6.75 -12.31 3.35
CA VAL A 27 6.93 -11.07 2.58
C VAL A 27 6.01 -11.07 1.35
N GLY A 28 5.90 -12.21 0.66
CA GLY A 28 4.99 -12.38 -0.48
C GLY A 28 3.52 -12.21 -0.11
N MET A 29 3.13 -12.64 1.09
CA MET A 29 1.80 -12.43 1.64
C MET A 29 1.51 -10.94 1.83
N VAL A 30 2.40 -10.20 2.49
CA VAL A 30 2.23 -8.74 2.69
C VAL A 30 2.15 -8.03 1.34
N PHE A 31 2.99 -8.42 0.38
CA PHE A 31 2.96 -7.89 -0.98
C PHE A 31 1.63 -8.14 -1.68
N ILE A 32 1.17 -9.41 -1.74
CA ILE A 32 -0.03 -9.78 -2.52
C ILE A 32 -1.30 -9.20 -1.89
N THR A 33 -1.41 -9.23 -0.57
CA THR A 33 -2.57 -8.68 0.16
C THR A 33 -2.66 -7.17 0.00
N SER A 34 -1.52 -6.46 0.06
CA SER A 34 -1.45 -5.01 -0.15
C SER A 34 -1.79 -4.64 -1.59
N TYR A 35 -1.28 -5.40 -2.56
CA TYR A 35 -1.59 -5.22 -3.98
C TYR A 35 -3.09 -5.39 -4.26
N PHE A 36 -3.69 -6.52 -3.86
CA PHE A 36 -5.11 -6.79 -4.11
C PHE A 36 -6.02 -5.77 -3.42
N THR A 37 -5.74 -5.45 -2.17
CA THR A 37 -6.48 -4.43 -1.41
C THR A 37 -6.42 -3.07 -2.12
N GLY A 38 -5.26 -2.69 -2.64
CA GLY A 38 -5.09 -1.47 -3.42
C GLY A 38 -5.89 -1.47 -4.73
N VAL A 39 -5.81 -2.55 -5.51
CA VAL A 39 -6.54 -2.69 -6.80
C VAL A 39 -8.06 -2.64 -6.58
N VAL A 40 -8.57 -3.32 -5.55
CA VAL A 40 -10.00 -3.31 -5.23
C VAL A 40 -10.46 -1.89 -4.87
N SER A 41 -9.69 -1.19 -4.04
CA SER A 41 -10.01 0.18 -3.61
C SER A 41 -10.06 1.14 -4.81
N PHE A 42 -9.06 1.06 -5.69
CA PHE A 42 -9.03 1.83 -6.92
C PHE A 42 -10.26 1.56 -7.81
N ASN A 43 -10.56 0.30 -8.09
CA ASN A 43 -11.69 -0.07 -8.95
C ASN A 43 -13.05 0.33 -8.34
N SER A 44 -13.19 0.26 -7.01
CA SER A 44 -14.42 0.71 -6.34
C SER A 44 -14.63 2.22 -6.39
N ALA A 45 -13.54 3.00 -6.43
CA ALA A 45 -13.61 4.46 -6.47
C ALA A 45 -14.08 4.99 -7.84
N LEU A 46 -13.78 4.26 -8.93
CA LEU A 46 -14.10 4.68 -10.30
C LEU A 46 -15.61 4.94 -10.53
N PRO A 47 -16.53 3.98 -10.28
CA PRO A 47 -17.95 4.18 -10.55
C PRO A 47 -18.56 5.23 -9.62
N ILE A 48 -18.26 5.20 -8.33
CA ILE A 48 -18.78 6.15 -7.33
C ILE A 48 -18.46 7.59 -7.75
N THR A 49 -17.20 7.85 -8.07
CA THR A 49 -16.76 9.20 -8.45
C THR A 49 -17.33 9.62 -9.82
N SER A 50 -17.58 8.66 -10.72
CA SER A 50 -18.20 8.94 -12.00
C SER A 50 -19.68 9.28 -11.87
N GLU A 51 -20.41 8.63 -10.96
CA GLU A 51 -21.82 8.89 -10.67
C GLU A 51 -22.04 10.26 -10.00
N ASP A 52 -21.08 10.72 -9.19
CA ASP A 52 -21.13 12.05 -8.55
C ASP A 52 -20.89 13.20 -9.53
N ARG A 53 -20.15 12.95 -10.61
CA ARG A 53 -19.67 14.00 -11.54
C ARG A 53 -20.80 14.83 -12.18
N PRO A 54 -21.94 14.26 -12.66
CA PRO A 54 -23.03 15.05 -13.24
C PRO A 54 -23.71 15.96 -12.20
N ALA A 55 -23.88 15.49 -10.96
CA ALA A 55 -24.44 16.30 -9.88
C ALA A 55 -23.51 17.49 -9.57
N PHE A 56 -22.21 17.22 -9.48
CA PHE A 56 -21.17 18.26 -9.31
C PHE A 56 -21.24 19.34 -10.40
N TYR A 57 -21.31 18.95 -11.68
CA TYR A 57 -21.38 19.92 -12.77
C TYR A 57 -22.65 20.77 -12.71
N ARG A 58 -23.81 20.17 -12.45
CA ARG A 58 -25.08 20.89 -12.33
C ARG A 58 -25.05 21.91 -11.17
N GLU A 59 -24.52 21.51 -10.02
CA GLU A 59 -24.46 22.38 -8.82
C GLU A 59 -23.43 23.51 -8.98
N ARG A 60 -22.32 23.24 -9.68
CA ARG A 60 -21.34 24.27 -10.06
C ARG A 60 -21.93 25.27 -11.05
N ASP A 61 -22.68 24.81 -12.05
CA ASP A 61 -23.32 25.68 -13.05
C ASP A 61 -24.43 26.54 -12.41
N ALA A 62 -25.11 26.01 -11.39
CA ALA A 62 -26.05 26.75 -10.54
C ALA A 62 -25.37 27.67 -9.50
N GLN A 63 -24.02 27.73 -9.48
CA GLN A 63 -23.22 28.54 -8.55
C GLN A 63 -23.48 28.23 -7.05
N MET A 64 -23.89 27.00 -6.72
CA MET A 64 -24.18 26.59 -5.35
C MET A 64 -22.90 26.45 -4.51
N TYR A 65 -21.82 25.96 -5.11
CA TYR A 65 -20.49 25.89 -4.49
C TYR A 65 -19.37 25.85 -5.54
N SER A 66 -18.13 26.11 -5.11
CA SER A 66 -16.95 26.04 -5.97
C SER A 66 -16.34 24.63 -6.00
N ALA A 67 -15.55 24.33 -7.04
CA ALA A 67 -14.83 23.06 -7.16
C ALA A 67 -13.96 22.73 -5.94
N PHE A 68 -13.47 23.75 -5.23
CA PHE A 68 -12.68 23.60 -4.01
C PHE A 68 -13.49 23.00 -2.87
N TRP A 69 -14.72 23.45 -2.64
CA TRP A 69 -15.55 22.94 -1.54
C TRP A 69 -16.01 21.51 -1.78
N TYR A 70 -16.34 21.16 -3.02
CA TYR A 70 -16.58 19.77 -3.41
C TYR A 70 -15.35 18.89 -3.15
N PHE A 71 -14.16 19.35 -3.57
CA PHE A 71 -12.91 18.64 -3.33
C PHE A 71 -12.62 18.43 -1.84
N VAL A 72 -12.85 19.43 -0.99
CA VAL A 72 -12.65 19.29 0.46
C VAL A 72 -13.62 18.24 1.02
N GLY A 73 -14.90 18.32 0.65
CA GLY A 73 -15.91 17.35 1.07
C GLY A 73 -15.57 15.92 0.66
N SER A 74 -15.19 15.72 -0.61
CA SER A 74 -14.81 14.39 -1.13
C SER A 74 -13.51 13.87 -0.51
N THR A 75 -12.58 14.74 -0.13
CA THR A 75 -11.36 14.32 0.59
C THR A 75 -11.69 13.84 1.99
N VAL A 76 -12.46 14.63 2.74
CA VAL A 76 -12.71 14.42 4.17
C VAL A 76 -13.60 13.22 4.43
N VAL A 77 -14.61 12.97 3.57
CA VAL A 77 -15.51 11.81 3.72
C VAL A 77 -14.79 10.47 3.51
N GLU A 78 -13.76 10.45 2.65
CA GLU A 78 -13.05 9.23 2.30
C GLU A 78 -12.17 8.70 3.45
N ILE A 79 -11.56 9.61 4.22
CA ILE A 79 -10.64 9.27 5.32
C ILE A 79 -11.29 8.34 6.37
N PRO A 80 -12.42 8.70 7.02
CA PRO A 80 -13.03 7.84 8.03
C PRO A 80 -13.54 6.52 7.44
N TYR A 81 -14.03 6.53 6.21
CA TYR A 81 -14.48 5.31 5.52
C TYR A 81 -13.32 4.33 5.31
N VAL A 82 -12.21 4.80 4.73
CA VAL A 82 -11.02 3.99 4.48
C VAL A 82 -10.41 3.49 5.78
N PHE A 83 -10.20 4.37 6.77
CA PHE A 83 -9.61 4.00 8.05
C PHE A 83 -10.47 2.99 8.81
N GLY A 84 -11.80 3.17 8.83
CA GLY A 84 -12.72 2.21 9.43
C GLY A 84 -12.71 0.85 8.74
N SER A 85 -12.74 0.85 7.39
CA SER A 85 -12.71 -0.41 6.62
C SER A 85 -11.40 -1.18 6.80
N MET A 86 -10.28 -0.47 6.89
CA MET A 86 -8.96 -1.07 7.10
C MET A 86 -8.72 -1.48 8.55
N LEU A 87 -9.41 -0.85 9.51
CA LEU A 87 -9.38 -1.29 10.91
C LEU A 87 -9.97 -2.69 11.02
N LEU A 88 -11.13 -2.91 10.40
CA LEU A 88 -11.76 -4.24 10.35
C LEU A 88 -10.89 -5.27 9.62
N TYR A 89 -10.27 -4.87 8.51
CA TYR A 89 -9.30 -5.73 7.81
C TYR A 89 -8.13 -6.11 8.72
N THR A 90 -7.51 -5.16 9.41
CA THR A 90 -6.32 -5.39 10.23
C THR A 90 -6.65 -6.23 11.46
N ILE A 91 -7.76 -5.98 12.14
CA ILE A 91 -8.22 -6.78 13.30
C ILE A 91 -8.44 -8.25 12.92
N ILE A 92 -8.80 -8.55 11.68
CA ILE A 92 -8.95 -9.93 11.22
C ILE A 92 -7.60 -10.47 10.77
N PHE A 93 -6.99 -9.83 9.77
CA PHE A 93 -5.85 -10.34 9.05
C PHE A 93 -4.60 -10.46 9.93
N TYR A 94 -4.27 -9.40 10.68
CA TYR A 94 -3.03 -9.31 11.45
C TYR A 94 -2.88 -10.46 12.45
N TRP A 95 -3.95 -10.71 13.22
CA TRP A 95 -3.95 -11.75 14.24
C TRP A 95 -4.11 -13.16 13.64
N LEU A 96 -4.89 -13.30 12.57
CA LEU A 96 -5.13 -14.60 11.91
C LEU A 96 -3.85 -15.17 11.28
N VAL A 97 -3.00 -14.30 10.75
CA VAL A 97 -1.69 -14.63 10.16
C VAL A 97 -0.61 -14.88 11.23
N GLY A 98 -0.89 -14.58 12.50
CA GLY A 98 0.00 -14.81 13.63
C GLY A 98 1.00 -13.68 13.91
N PHE A 99 0.77 -12.48 13.39
CA PHE A 99 1.59 -11.32 13.77
C PHE A 99 1.30 -10.91 15.22
N THR A 100 2.31 -10.34 15.89
CA THR A 100 2.24 -10.01 17.32
C THR A 100 2.69 -8.58 17.58
N GLY A 101 2.15 -7.96 18.64
CA GLY A 101 2.48 -6.60 19.04
C GLY A 101 1.36 -5.60 18.73
N PHE A 102 0.79 -4.99 19.78
CA PHE A 102 -0.30 -4.03 19.61
C PHE A 102 0.16 -2.73 18.91
N GLY A 103 1.34 -2.21 19.28
CA GLY A 103 1.90 -1.03 18.62
C GLY A 103 2.15 -1.25 17.13
N THR A 104 2.72 -2.40 16.79
CA THR A 104 2.94 -2.85 15.40
C THR A 104 1.62 -3.00 14.65
N ALA A 105 0.59 -3.58 15.26
CA ALA A 105 -0.75 -3.69 14.66
C ALA A 105 -1.37 -2.31 14.35
N VAL A 106 -1.22 -1.33 15.24
CA VAL A 106 -1.71 0.04 15.03
C VAL A 106 -0.96 0.73 13.88
N LEU A 107 0.37 0.61 13.83
CA LEU A 107 1.16 1.17 12.72
C LEU A 107 0.88 0.47 11.39
N TYR A 108 0.69 -0.86 11.42
CA TYR A 108 0.28 -1.66 10.27
C TYR A 108 -1.08 -1.18 9.73
N TRP A 109 -2.05 -0.96 10.63
CA TRP A 109 -3.35 -0.40 10.27
C TRP A 109 -3.22 0.98 9.63
N ILE A 110 -2.52 1.92 10.27
CA ILE A 110 -2.34 3.28 9.74
C ILE A 110 -1.70 3.24 8.35
N ASN A 111 -0.61 2.47 8.18
CA ASN A 111 0.07 2.39 6.90
C ASN A 111 -0.80 1.76 5.80
N THR A 112 -1.51 0.67 6.13
CA THR A 112 -2.44 0.02 5.19
C THR A 112 -3.60 0.94 4.82
N SER A 113 -4.12 1.73 5.77
CA SER A 113 -5.11 2.78 5.53
C SER A 113 -4.59 3.86 4.59
N LEU A 114 -3.37 4.36 4.81
CA LEU A 114 -2.76 5.36 3.93
C LEU A 114 -2.52 4.81 2.52
N MET A 115 -2.07 3.56 2.40
CA MET A 115 -1.90 2.90 1.11
C MET A 115 -3.22 2.77 0.37
N VAL A 116 -4.30 2.38 1.05
CA VAL A 116 -5.63 2.30 0.42
C VAL A 116 -6.13 3.68 0.02
N LEU A 117 -5.95 4.67 0.89
CA LEU A 117 -6.37 6.04 0.63
C LEU A 117 -5.66 6.61 -0.61
N LEU A 118 -4.36 6.35 -0.74
CA LEU A 118 -3.57 6.67 -1.93
C LEU A 118 -4.18 6.07 -3.20
N GLN A 119 -4.57 4.79 -3.16
CA GLN A 119 -5.13 4.08 -4.33
C GLN A 119 -6.54 4.56 -4.68
N THR A 120 -7.37 4.84 -3.67
CA THR A 120 -8.68 5.45 -3.86
C THR A 120 -8.56 6.83 -4.51
N TYR A 121 -7.64 7.67 -4.03
CA TYR A 121 -7.42 8.99 -4.62
C TYR A 121 -6.79 8.94 -6.01
N MET A 122 -5.98 7.93 -6.32
CA MET A 122 -5.53 7.67 -7.69
C MET A 122 -6.73 7.37 -8.61
N GLY A 123 -7.68 6.55 -8.17
CA GLY A 123 -8.92 6.28 -8.92
C GLY A 123 -9.74 7.54 -9.15
N GLN A 124 -9.95 8.34 -8.11
CA GLN A 124 -10.66 9.63 -8.21
C GLN A 124 -9.97 10.60 -9.18
N LEU A 125 -8.64 10.72 -9.11
CA LEU A 125 -7.84 11.55 -10.02
C LEU A 125 -8.08 11.14 -11.49
N LEU A 126 -8.04 9.85 -11.80
CA LEU A 126 -8.24 9.38 -13.17
C LEU A 126 -9.65 9.66 -13.68
N ILE A 127 -10.67 9.52 -12.83
CA ILE A 127 -12.04 9.94 -13.18
C ILE A 127 -12.11 11.43 -13.44
N TYR A 128 -11.48 12.29 -12.62
CA TYR A 128 -11.48 13.73 -12.90
C TYR A 128 -10.72 14.10 -14.18
N ALA A 129 -9.63 13.40 -14.47
CA ALA A 129 -8.81 13.63 -15.67
C ALA A 129 -9.44 13.10 -16.96
N LEU A 130 -10.15 11.97 -16.90
CA LEU A 130 -10.61 11.22 -18.07
C LEU A 130 -12.14 11.26 -18.21
N SER A 131 -12.63 11.20 -19.46
CA SER A 131 -14.05 11.36 -19.78
C SER A 131 -14.90 10.11 -19.53
N SER A 132 -14.31 8.92 -19.56
CA SER A 132 -15.01 7.63 -19.42
C SER A 132 -14.39 6.75 -18.33
N ILE A 133 -15.25 6.01 -17.63
CA ILE A 133 -14.87 4.98 -16.65
C ILE A 133 -14.00 3.92 -17.31
N ASP A 134 -14.34 3.48 -18.53
CA ASP A 134 -13.60 2.42 -19.23
C ASP A 134 -12.17 2.85 -19.53
N VAL A 135 -11.97 4.10 -19.96
CA VAL A 135 -10.65 4.65 -20.23
C VAL A 135 -9.85 4.79 -18.92
N ALA A 136 -10.48 5.25 -17.84
CA ALA A 136 -9.83 5.33 -16.53
C ALA A 136 -9.44 3.95 -15.99
N ALA A 137 -10.29 2.93 -16.17
CA ALA A 137 -9.99 1.57 -15.78
C ALA A 137 -8.82 0.98 -16.57
N LEU A 138 -8.80 1.17 -17.90
CA LEU A 138 -7.70 0.71 -18.76
C LEU A 138 -6.37 1.38 -18.40
N VAL A 139 -6.37 2.70 -18.16
CA VAL A 139 -5.18 3.43 -17.69
C VAL A 139 -4.73 2.91 -16.34
N GLY A 140 -5.68 2.68 -15.42
CA GLY A 140 -5.41 2.06 -14.12
C GLY A 140 -4.70 0.72 -14.26
N VAL A 141 -5.24 -0.19 -15.07
CA VAL A 141 -4.63 -1.52 -15.32
C VAL A 141 -3.21 -1.37 -15.85
N MET A 142 -2.96 -0.49 -16.83
CA MET A 142 -1.61 -0.26 -17.34
C MET A 142 -0.65 0.24 -16.25
N VAL A 143 -1.07 1.18 -15.41
CA VAL A 143 -0.27 1.69 -14.30
C VAL A 143 0.02 0.56 -13.28
N TYR A 144 -0.96 -0.26 -12.93
CA TYR A 144 -0.78 -1.38 -12.02
C TYR A 144 0.16 -2.46 -12.57
N SER A 145 0.02 -2.80 -13.86
CA SER A 145 0.89 -3.78 -14.52
C SER A 145 2.35 -3.37 -14.54
N ILE A 146 2.64 -2.07 -14.61
CA ILE A 146 4.01 -1.56 -14.52
C ILE A 146 4.45 -1.51 -13.06
N THR A 147 3.66 -0.88 -12.19
CA THR A 147 4.06 -0.59 -10.81
C THR A 147 4.23 -1.84 -9.95
N ILE A 148 3.50 -2.93 -10.21
CA ILE A 148 3.63 -4.19 -9.45
C ILE A 148 5.06 -4.74 -9.46
N LEU A 149 5.79 -4.60 -10.56
CA LEU A 149 7.19 -5.05 -10.70
C LEU A 149 8.16 -4.18 -9.87
N PHE A 150 7.76 -2.95 -9.55
CA PHE A 150 8.58 -1.96 -8.87
C PHE A 150 8.17 -1.76 -7.41
N TYR A 151 7.47 -2.73 -6.82
CA TYR A 151 7.19 -2.73 -5.39
C TYR A 151 8.40 -3.18 -4.56
N GLY A 152 9.35 -3.92 -5.17
CA GLY A 152 10.58 -4.38 -4.52
C GLY A 152 10.54 -5.81 -3.96
N PHE A 153 9.51 -6.60 -4.30
CA PHE A 153 9.42 -8.02 -3.91
C PHE A 153 9.72 -8.98 -5.06
N ASN A 154 9.05 -8.82 -6.21
CA ASN A 154 9.28 -9.65 -7.39
C ASN A 154 9.37 -8.76 -8.66
N PRO A 155 10.58 -8.43 -9.15
CA PRO A 155 11.90 -8.80 -8.58
C PRO A 155 12.19 -8.15 -7.21
N PRO A 156 13.09 -8.74 -6.40
CA PRO A 156 13.61 -8.10 -5.19
C PRO A 156 14.27 -6.77 -5.51
N ALA A 157 14.22 -5.81 -4.58
CA ALA A 157 14.78 -4.47 -4.79
C ALA A 157 16.28 -4.49 -5.17
N SER A 158 17.07 -5.41 -4.61
CA SER A 158 18.50 -5.57 -4.91
C SER A 158 18.79 -5.92 -6.38
N ASP A 159 17.84 -6.57 -7.04
CA ASP A 159 18.00 -7.15 -8.38
C ASP A 159 17.42 -6.24 -9.47
N ILE A 160 16.85 -5.09 -9.09
CA ILE A 160 16.33 -4.12 -10.05
C ILE A 160 17.52 -3.46 -10.79
N PRO A 161 17.59 -3.54 -12.13
CA PRO A 161 18.69 -2.94 -12.87
C PRO A 161 18.74 -1.42 -12.68
N ALA A 162 19.95 -0.86 -12.57
CA ALA A 162 20.17 0.58 -12.30
C ALA A 162 19.41 1.52 -13.27
N GLY A 163 19.21 1.12 -14.52
CA GLY A 163 18.46 1.90 -15.52
C GLY A 163 16.96 2.06 -15.21
N TYR A 164 16.38 1.17 -14.40
CA TYR A 164 14.97 1.21 -14.00
C TYR A 164 14.77 1.60 -12.52
N GLN A 165 15.85 1.92 -11.80
CA GLN A 165 15.78 2.33 -10.39
C GLN A 165 14.88 3.56 -10.18
N TRP A 166 14.79 4.44 -11.17
CA TRP A 166 13.90 5.60 -11.11
C TRP A 166 12.43 5.19 -11.01
N LEU A 167 11.99 4.13 -11.71
CA LEU A 167 10.63 3.59 -11.62
C LEU A 167 10.36 3.09 -10.20
N TYR A 168 11.30 2.34 -9.64
CA TYR A 168 11.25 1.91 -8.24
C TYR A 168 11.12 3.10 -7.28
N THR A 169 11.85 4.20 -7.49
CA THR A 169 11.75 5.37 -6.61
C THR A 169 10.43 6.15 -6.72
N ILE A 170 9.79 6.21 -7.89
CA ILE A 170 8.55 6.98 -8.07
C ILE A 170 7.30 6.19 -7.68
N THR A 171 7.39 4.86 -7.56
CA THR A 171 6.26 4.01 -7.19
C THR A 171 5.90 4.20 -5.70
N PRO A 172 4.78 4.85 -5.36
CA PRO A 172 4.46 5.15 -3.96
C PRO A 172 4.21 3.89 -3.12
N GLN A 173 3.74 2.80 -3.75
CA GLN A 173 3.39 1.57 -3.05
C GLN A 173 4.60 0.83 -2.48
N ARG A 174 5.82 1.01 -3.05
CA ARG A 174 7.04 0.41 -2.53
C ARG A 174 7.37 0.90 -1.11
N TYR A 175 7.09 2.16 -0.82
CA TYR A 175 7.32 2.75 0.51
C TYR A 175 6.35 2.16 1.54
N SER A 176 5.09 1.98 1.16
CA SER A 176 4.11 1.33 2.01
C SER A 176 4.49 -0.11 2.33
N ILE A 177 4.85 -0.91 1.32
CA ILE A 177 5.22 -2.31 1.53
C ILE A 177 6.49 -2.42 2.36
N SER A 178 7.48 -1.56 2.09
CA SER A 178 8.67 -1.46 2.93
C SER A 178 8.33 -1.21 4.40
N VAL A 179 7.39 -0.32 4.70
CA VAL A 179 6.90 -0.09 6.08
C VAL A 179 6.24 -1.35 6.65
N LEU A 180 5.29 -1.97 5.93
CA LEU A 180 4.55 -3.14 6.43
C LEU A 180 5.50 -4.31 6.71
N VAL A 181 6.42 -4.60 5.81
CA VAL A 181 7.39 -5.69 5.96
C VAL A 181 8.38 -5.38 7.08
N SER A 182 8.90 -4.16 7.14
CA SER A 182 9.88 -3.78 8.17
C SER A 182 9.28 -3.77 9.58
N LEU A 183 8.00 -3.42 9.71
CA LEU A 183 7.27 -3.45 10.99
C LEU A 183 7.11 -4.88 11.53
N VAL A 184 6.97 -5.87 10.66
CA VAL A 184 6.68 -7.27 11.05
C VAL A 184 7.93 -8.12 11.12
N PHE A 185 8.85 -7.96 10.17
CA PHE A 185 9.98 -8.87 9.97
C PHE A 185 11.35 -8.24 10.26
N SER A 186 11.44 -6.92 10.42
CA SER A 186 12.73 -6.23 10.66
C SER A 186 12.85 -5.62 12.07
N ASP A 187 11.88 -5.88 12.95
CA ASP A 187 11.90 -5.42 14.34
C ASP A 187 12.89 -6.26 15.17
N CYS A 188 14.08 -5.70 15.42
CA CYS A 188 15.12 -6.31 16.24
C CYS A 188 16.09 -5.23 16.77
N ASP A 189 16.04 -5.00 18.09
CA ASP A 189 16.85 -4.00 18.81
C ASP A 189 18.28 -4.48 19.12
N GLU A 190 18.50 -5.80 19.24
CA GLU A 190 19.80 -6.39 19.58
C GLU A 190 20.34 -7.25 18.41
N LEU A 191 21.52 -6.87 17.89
CA LEU A 191 22.34 -7.70 16.99
C LEU A 191 22.85 -8.95 17.76
N PRO A 192 23.10 -10.08 17.07
CA PRO A 192 22.50 -11.37 17.41
C PRO A 192 23.16 -12.01 18.63
N THR A 193 22.44 -12.07 19.74
CA THR A 193 22.61 -13.20 20.66
C THR A 193 21.74 -14.32 20.11
N TYR A 194 22.31 -15.51 19.87
CA TYR A 194 21.65 -16.72 19.37
C TYR A 194 20.53 -17.26 20.29
N ASP A 195 20.04 -16.42 21.20
CA ASP A 195 19.17 -16.82 22.29
C ASP A 195 17.88 -16.01 22.24
N THR A 196 16.80 -16.73 21.90
CA THR A 196 15.44 -16.47 22.37
C THR A 196 14.92 -15.02 22.35
N GLY A 197 15.15 -14.29 21.26
CA GLY A 197 14.42 -13.04 20.99
C GLY A 197 12.92 -13.30 20.77
N LYS A 198 12.04 -12.53 21.45
CA LYS A 198 10.57 -12.63 21.30
C LYS A 198 10.05 -12.13 19.94
N SER A 199 10.82 -11.33 19.21
CA SER A 199 10.42 -10.76 17.91
C SER A 199 10.85 -11.67 16.76
N LEU A 200 10.01 -11.77 15.72
CA LEU A 200 10.30 -12.54 14.51
C LEU A 200 11.63 -12.12 13.88
N GLY A 201 11.92 -10.81 13.80
CA GLY A 201 13.10 -10.31 13.09
C GLY A 201 14.46 -10.76 13.65
N CYS A 202 14.51 -11.10 14.94
CA CYS A 202 15.74 -11.55 15.62
C CYS A 202 16.00 -13.07 15.49
N GLN A 203 15.06 -13.84 14.94
CA GLN A 203 15.20 -15.29 14.86
C GLN A 203 16.22 -15.69 13.77
N PRO A 204 17.00 -16.76 13.98
CA PRO A 204 17.94 -17.24 12.99
C PRO A 204 17.19 -17.83 11.78
N LEU A 205 17.69 -17.52 10.58
CA LEU A 205 17.12 -18.05 9.36
C LEU A 205 17.49 -19.53 9.19
N THR A 206 16.49 -20.38 9.05
CA THR A 206 16.69 -21.83 8.84
C THR A 206 16.75 -22.16 7.35
N ASN A 207 17.76 -22.93 6.94
CA ASN A 207 18.07 -23.30 5.55
C ASN A 207 18.28 -22.10 4.60
N PRO A 208 19.17 -21.14 4.94
CA PRO A 208 19.51 -20.06 4.02
C PRO A 208 20.25 -20.60 2.78
N PRO A 209 20.18 -19.89 1.64
CA PRO A 209 21.06 -20.18 0.50
C PRO A 209 22.52 -19.95 0.90
N THR A 210 23.46 -20.58 0.18
CA THR A 210 24.90 -20.60 0.50
C THR A 210 25.57 -19.22 0.60
N THR A 211 24.90 -18.16 0.14
CA THR A 211 25.34 -16.76 0.24
C THR A 211 25.08 -16.13 1.60
N PHE A 212 24.16 -16.67 2.40
CA PHE A 212 23.75 -16.13 3.71
C PHE A 212 23.98 -17.17 4.81
N ASP A 213 25.24 -17.57 5.02
CA ASP A 213 25.55 -18.49 6.10
C ASP A 213 25.35 -17.79 7.47
N HIS A 214 24.46 -18.35 8.30
CA HIS A 214 24.13 -17.84 9.65
C HIS A 214 23.46 -16.43 9.75
N ALA A 215 22.66 -16.02 8.76
CA ALA A 215 21.92 -14.75 8.82
C ALA A 215 20.65 -14.79 9.69
N THR A 216 20.24 -13.63 10.21
CA THR A 216 18.92 -13.44 10.86
C THR A 216 17.84 -13.07 9.83
N ILE A 217 16.56 -13.17 10.21
CA ILE A 217 15.44 -12.76 9.34
C ILE A 217 15.57 -11.28 8.93
N LYS A 218 15.89 -10.39 9.88
CA LYS A 218 16.11 -8.96 9.59
C LYS A 218 17.19 -8.76 8.53
N GLU A 219 18.35 -9.39 8.70
CA GLU A 219 19.48 -9.25 7.78
C GLU A 219 19.14 -9.75 6.37
N TYR A 220 18.43 -10.87 6.27
CA TYR A 220 17.96 -11.38 4.98
C TYR A 220 16.99 -10.41 4.29
N VAL A 221 16.01 -9.87 5.03
CA VAL A 221 15.00 -8.93 4.50
C VAL A 221 15.65 -7.62 4.05
N GLU A 222 16.58 -7.08 4.83
CA GLU A 222 17.30 -5.85 4.51
C GLU A 222 18.26 -6.02 3.34
N ALA A 223 18.95 -7.17 3.24
CA ALA A 223 19.89 -7.43 2.15
C ALA A 223 19.19 -7.74 0.82
N THR A 224 18.09 -8.49 0.85
CA THR A 224 17.41 -8.97 -0.38
C THR A 224 16.36 -7.98 -0.88
N PHE A 225 15.54 -7.44 0.02
CA PHE A 225 14.41 -6.58 -0.35
C PHE A 225 14.65 -5.09 -0.07
N GLU A 226 15.79 -4.74 0.52
CA GLU A 226 16.14 -3.36 0.93
C GLU A 226 15.10 -2.70 1.86
N TYR A 227 14.33 -3.50 2.60
CA TYR A 227 13.32 -3.01 3.54
C TYR A 227 13.92 -2.82 4.94
N LYS A 228 14.46 -1.63 5.17
CA LYS A 228 15.15 -1.24 6.40
C LYS A 228 14.20 -0.74 7.48
N HIS A 229 14.38 -1.23 8.70
CA HIS A 229 13.58 -0.79 9.85
C HIS A 229 13.78 0.69 10.17
N ASP A 230 15.01 1.20 10.05
CA ASP A 230 15.35 2.61 10.36
C ASP A 230 14.63 3.62 9.43
N GLU A 231 14.16 3.17 8.27
CA GLU A 231 13.57 4.02 7.25
C GLU A 231 12.04 4.12 7.34
N ILE A 232 11.41 3.45 8.32
CA ILE A 232 9.95 3.39 8.48
C ILE A 232 9.32 4.79 8.49
N TRP A 233 9.83 5.71 9.32
CA TRP A 233 9.28 7.06 9.45
C TRP A 233 9.46 7.91 8.20
N ARG A 234 10.59 7.74 7.50
CA ARG A 234 10.85 8.39 6.21
C ARG A 234 9.84 7.91 5.17
N ASN A 235 9.61 6.59 5.11
CA ASN A 235 8.70 5.98 4.15
C ASN A 235 7.24 6.36 4.42
N PHE A 236 6.82 6.45 5.68
CA PHE A 236 5.51 7.03 6.06
C PHE A 236 5.34 8.46 5.55
N GLY A 237 6.35 9.32 5.76
CA GLY A 237 6.33 10.70 5.28
C GLY A 237 6.22 10.79 3.76
N ILE A 238 6.92 9.90 3.03
CA ILE A 238 6.86 9.85 1.56
C ILE A 238 5.47 9.42 1.09
N VAL A 239 4.84 8.41 1.71
CA VAL A 239 3.46 8.00 1.35
C VAL A 239 2.48 9.16 1.54
N LEU A 240 2.57 9.89 2.66
CA LEU A 240 1.75 11.08 2.91
C LEU A 240 1.98 12.18 1.86
N LEU A 241 3.24 12.41 1.48
CA LEU A 241 3.57 13.36 0.43
C LEU A 241 2.90 13.00 -0.90
N PHE A 242 2.96 11.72 -1.30
CA PHE A 242 2.29 11.26 -2.52
C PHE A 242 0.77 11.42 -2.46
N ILE A 243 0.14 11.14 -1.30
CA ILE A 243 -1.29 11.38 -1.09
C ILE A 243 -1.64 12.86 -1.33
N VAL A 244 -0.86 13.78 -0.74
CA VAL A 244 -1.07 15.23 -0.91
C VAL A 244 -0.89 15.63 -2.38
N VAL A 245 0.16 15.14 -3.05
CA VAL A 245 0.41 15.43 -4.47
C VAL A 245 -0.75 14.95 -5.35
N LEU A 246 -1.24 13.73 -5.15
CA LEU A 246 -2.39 13.20 -5.91
C LEU A 246 -3.65 14.03 -5.69
N ARG A 247 -3.90 14.49 -4.46
CA ARG A 247 -5.04 15.37 -4.17
C ARG A 247 -4.89 16.74 -4.81
N LEU A 248 -3.70 17.34 -4.82
CA LEU A 248 -3.46 18.60 -5.51
C LEU A 248 -3.66 18.47 -7.02
N MET A 249 -3.20 17.37 -7.63
CA MET A 249 -3.46 17.06 -9.03
C MET A 249 -4.97 16.88 -9.29
N ALA A 250 -5.69 16.20 -8.41
CA ALA A 250 -7.13 15.99 -8.53
C ALA A 250 -7.90 17.32 -8.46
N LEU A 251 -7.51 18.23 -7.56
CA LEU A 251 -8.07 19.58 -7.48
C LEU A 251 -7.80 20.39 -8.75
N PHE A 252 -6.59 20.27 -9.32
CA PHE A 252 -6.25 20.91 -10.59
C PHE A 252 -7.15 20.38 -11.72
N CYS A 253 -7.32 19.07 -11.85
CA CYS A 253 -8.22 18.46 -12.82
C CYS A 253 -9.66 18.95 -12.64
N LEU A 254 -10.21 18.95 -11.43
CA LEU A 254 -11.58 19.42 -11.14
C LEU A 254 -11.79 20.90 -11.50
N ARG A 255 -10.75 21.73 -11.37
CA ARG A 255 -10.83 23.16 -11.65
C ARG A 255 -10.79 23.47 -13.14
N PHE A 256 -9.96 22.77 -13.91
CA PHE A 256 -9.67 23.13 -15.31
C PHE A 256 -10.34 22.20 -16.33
N ILE A 257 -10.66 20.96 -15.97
CA ILE A 257 -11.25 19.98 -16.87
C ILE A 257 -12.77 19.98 -16.70
N ASN A 258 -13.49 20.14 -17.81
CA ASN A 258 -14.94 20.00 -17.86
C ASN A 258 -15.33 19.10 -19.02
N HIS A 259 -15.78 17.90 -18.69
CA HIS A 259 -16.17 16.88 -19.67
C HIS A 259 -17.56 17.09 -20.31
N GLN A 260 -18.33 18.12 -19.90
CA GLN A 260 -19.59 18.48 -20.56
C GLN A 260 -19.43 19.44 -21.75
N ARG A 261 -18.30 20.15 -21.85
CA ARG A 261 -17.99 20.99 -23.01
C ARG A 261 -17.23 20.14 -24.02
N LYS A 262 -17.93 19.69 -25.07
CA LYS A 262 -17.32 19.05 -26.24
C LYS A 262 -16.41 20.02 -26.98
#